data_AF-Q99LP9-F1
#
_entry.id   AF-Q99LP9-F1
#
_cell.length_a   1.000
_cell.length_b   1.000
_cell.length_c   1.000
_cell.angle_alpha   90.00
_cell.angle_beta   90.00
_cell.angle_gamma   90.00
#
_symmetry.space_group_name_H-M   'P 1'
#
loop_
_entity.id
_entity.type
_entity.pdbx_description
1 polymer ?
#
loop_
_entity_poly.entity_id
_entity_poly.type
_entity_poly.pdbx_seq_one_letter_code
_entity_poly.pdbx_strand_id
1 'polypeptide(L)'
;MTLVDDAELKDSEPDEKRRKTQDSSVGKSMTSDVPGDLDFLVPKAGFFCPICSLFYSGEKAMANHCKSTRHKQNTEKFMAKQRKEKEQNETEERSSR
;
A
#
# COMPACT_ATOMS: atom_id res chain seq x y z
N MET A 1 -11.16 -42.28 -24.94
CA MET A 1 -9.85 -42.91 -25.14
C MET A 1 -8.83 -41.79 -25.34
N THR A 2 -8.18 -41.46 -24.21
CA THR A 2 -6.84 -40.90 -23.98
C THR A 2 -6.06 -40.14 -25.07
N LEU A 3 -5.26 -39.17 -24.55
CA LEU A 3 -4.04 -38.51 -25.07
C LEU A 3 -4.31 -37.17 -25.79
N VAL A 4 -3.77 -36.01 -25.39
CA VAL A 4 -2.47 -35.69 -24.77
C VAL A 4 -2.56 -34.47 -23.83
N ASP A 5 -2.12 -34.65 -22.59
CA ASP A 5 -1.66 -33.59 -21.67
C ASP A 5 -0.14 -33.63 -21.74
N ASP A 6 0.51 -32.59 -22.26
CA ASP A 6 1.94 -32.37 -22.10
C ASP A 6 2.26 -30.89 -22.31
N ALA A 7 2.53 -30.19 -21.21
CA ALA A 7 3.31 -28.97 -21.25
C ALA A 7 4.21 -28.99 -20.01
N GLU A 8 5.32 -29.68 -20.20
CA GLU A 8 6.46 -29.77 -19.29
C GLU A 8 6.83 -28.44 -18.61
N LEU A 9 7.19 -28.58 -17.34
CA LEU A 9 8.00 -27.64 -16.59
C LEU A 9 9.27 -27.29 -17.37
N LYS A 10 9.56 -26.00 -17.47
CA LYS A 10 10.87 -25.52 -17.92
C LYS A 10 11.47 -24.64 -16.83
N ASP A 11 12.18 -25.31 -15.94
CA ASP A 11 13.20 -24.77 -15.05
C ASP A 11 14.45 -24.43 -15.88
N SER A 12 15.02 -23.23 -15.73
CA SER A 12 16.42 -22.89 -16.06
C SER A 12 16.78 -21.49 -15.53
N GLU A 13 17.93 -21.42 -14.87
CA GLU A 13 18.47 -20.44 -13.92
C GLU A 13 18.83 -19.02 -14.43
N PRO A 14 19.07 -18.03 -13.54
CA PRO A 14 19.95 -16.90 -13.80
C PRO A 14 21.38 -17.14 -13.28
N ASP A 15 22.35 -17.18 -14.20
CA ASP A 15 23.81 -17.28 -13.97
C ASP A 15 24.41 -16.03 -13.30
N GLU A 16 25.44 -16.27 -12.50
CA GLU A 16 26.13 -15.35 -11.61
C GLU A 16 26.94 -14.24 -12.31
N LYS A 17 26.99 -13.06 -11.68
CA LYS A 17 28.20 -12.22 -11.73
C LYS A 17 28.37 -11.31 -10.52
N ARG A 18 29.12 -11.84 -9.56
CA ARG A 18 29.75 -11.16 -8.42
C ARG A 18 30.81 -10.16 -8.88
N ARG A 19 30.84 -8.91 -8.37
CA ARG A 19 32.06 -8.17 -7.96
C ARG A 19 31.71 -7.08 -6.92
N LYS A 20 32.69 -6.81 -6.07
CA LYS A 20 32.65 -6.28 -4.70
C LYS A 20 33.22 -4.86 -4.62
N THR A 21 32.68 -4.00 -3.77
CA THR A 21 33.44 -2.97 -3.04
C THR A 21 32.78 -2.67 -1.69
N GLN A 22 33.54 -2.89 -0.61
CA GLN A 22 33.35 -2.24 0.68
C GLN A 22 33.79 -0.78 0.54
N ASP A 23 33.01 0.18 1.04
CA ASP A 23 33.54 1.19 1.96
C ASP A 23 32.42 1.97 2.67
N SER A 24 32.51 1.93 4.00
CA SER A 24 32.13 2.88 5.04
C SER A 24 31.22 4.07 4.68
N SER A 25 30.10 4.18 5.40
CA SER A 25 29.89 5.31 6.32
C SER A 25 28.69 5.08 7.23
N VAL A 26 28.98 5.10 8.52
CA VAL A 26 28.06 5.04 9.66
C VAL A 26 27.01 6.14 9.56
N GLY A 27 25.80 5.76 9.14
CA GLY A 27 24.58 6.51 9.42
C GLY A 27 23.91 5.87 10.63
N LYS A 28 23.99 6.52 11.78
CA LYS A 28 23.44 6.07 13.07
C LYS A 28 21.96 5.68 12.88
N SER A 29 21.69 4.37 12.98
CA SER A 29 20.34 3.85 13.03
C SER A 29 19.72 4.26 14.36
N MET A 30 18.74 5.16 14.30
CA MET A 30 17.86 5.44 15.43
C MET A 30 16.98 4.20 15.63
N THR A 31 17.46 3.24 16.40
CA THR A 31 16.63 2.12 16.86
C THR A 31 15.70 2.67 17.94
N SER A 32 14.53 3.15 17.54
CA SER A 32 13.40 3.22 18.49
C SER A 32 13.12 1.79 18.95
N ASP A 33 13.02 1.60 20.26
CA ASP A 33 12.53 0.40 20.94
C ASP A 33 11.23 -0.12 20.32
N VAL A 34 11.37 -0.93 19.28
CA VAL A 34 10.33 -1.80 18.78
C VAL A 34 10.49 -3.09 19.58
N PRO A 35 9.47 -3.56 20.33
CA PRO A 35 9.51 -4.87 20.95
C PRO A 35 9.85 -5.90 19.87
N GLY A 36 10.81 -6.80 20.14
CA GLY A 36 11.32 -7.79 19.17
C GLY A 36 10.26 -8.72 18.54
N ASP A 37 9.01 -8.63 18.99
CA ASP A 37 7.85 -9.27 18.39
C ASP A 37 7.50 -8.73 16.98
N LEU A 38 8.03 -7.58 16.56
CA LEU A 38 7.73 -6.98 15.25
C LEU A 38 8.88 -7.06 14.24
N ASP A 39 10.01 -7.67 14.59
CA ASP A 39 11.19 -7.81 13.69
C ASP A 39 10.90 -8.64 12.43
N PHE A 40 9.81 -9.42 12.45
CA PHE A 40 9.33 -10.20 11.31
C PHE A 40 8.42 -9.41 10.36
N LEU A 41 8.03 -8.17 10.72
CA LEU A 41 7.19 -7.34 9.87
C LEU A 41 8.03 -6.69 8.77
N VAL A 42 7.78 -7.09 7.53
CA VAL A 42 8.39 -6.46 6.36
C VAL A 42 7.42 -5.43 5.77
N PRO A 43 7.74 -4.12 5.83
CA PRO A 43 6.90 -3.10 5.23
C PRO A 43 6.75 -3.32 3.72
N LYS A 44 5.51 -3.29 3.22
CA LYS A 44 5.21 -3.44 1.80
C LYS A 44 4.76 -2.11 1.20
N ALA A 45 5.45 -1.67 0.16
CA ALA A 45 5.06 -0.48 -0.60
C ALA A 45 3.80 -0.74 -1.44
N GLY A 46 2.98 0.29 -1.63
CA GLY A 46 1.78 0.24 -2.45
C GLY A 46 0.97 1.53 -2.36
N PHE A 47 -0.30 1.45 -2.78
CA PHE A 47 -1.20 2.59 -2.92
C PHE A 47 -2.36 2.46 -1.95
N PHE A 48 -2.69 3.55 -1.26
CA PHE A 48 -3.81 3.60 -0.32
C PHE A 48 -4.92 4.52 -0.83
N CYS A 49 -6.17 4.03 -0.78
CA CYS A 49 -7.33 4.85 -1.07
C CYS A 49 -7.93 5.37 0.24
N PRO A 50 -7.86 6.69 0.55
CA PRO A 50 -8.39 7.24 1.79
C PRO A 50 -9.93 7.17 1.86
N ILE A 51 -10.61 7.29 0.71
CA ILE A 51 -12.07 7.24 0.61
C ILE A 51 -12.60 5.85 1.00
N CYS A 52 -11.90 4.80 0.57
CA CYS A 52 -12.31 3.42 0.83
C CYS A 52 -11.57 2.80 2.02
N SER A 53 -10.54 3.46 2.55
CA SER A 53 -9.63 2.92 3.56
C SER A 53 -9.06 1.55 3.19
N LEU A 54 -8.60 1.39 1.95
CA LEU A 54 -8.08 0.13 1.40
C LEU A 54 -6.70 0.31 0.77
N PHE A 55 -5.86 -0.72 0.93
CA PHE A 55 -4.52 -0.79 0.35
C PHE A 55 -4.46 -1.69 -0.88
N TYR A 56 -3.69 -1.28 -1.88
CA TYR A 56 -3.48 -2.00 -3.14
C TYR A 56 -1.99 -2.10 -3.44
N SER A 57 -1.50 -3.29 -3.79
CA SER A 57 -0.07 -3.56 -3.98
C SER A 57 0.52 -3.01 -5.28
N GLY A 58 -0.28 -2.41 -6.18
CA GLY A 58 0.21 -1.93 -7.47
C GLY A 58 -0.75 -0.98 -8.17
N GLU A 59 -0.20 -0.21 -9.11
CA GLU A 59 -0.91 0.87 -9.80
C GLU A 59 -2.11 0.36 -10.60
N LYS A 60 -1.96 -0.75 -11.33
CA LYS A 60 -3.07 -1.36 -12.10
C LYS A 60 -4.25 -1.73 -11.22
N ALA A 61 -3.98 -2.27 -10.03
CA ALA A 61 -5.04 -2.62 -9.07
C ALA A 61 -5.74 -1.36 -8.54
N MET A 62 -4.98 -0.32 -8.21
CA MET A 62 -5.52 0.98 -7.80
C MET A 62 -6.32 1.65 -8.93
N ALA A 63 -5.84 1.61 -10.17
CA ALA A 63 -6.53 2.18 -11.33
C ALA A 63 -7.87 1.47 -11.59
N ASN A 64 -7.90 0.14 -11.50
CA ASN A 64 -9.15 -0.62 -11.59
C ASN A 64 -10.08 -0.33 -10.42
N HIS A 65 -9.54 -0.19 -9.20
CA HIS A 65 -10.30 0.23 -8.03
C HIS A 65 -10.99 1.59 -8.26
N CYS A 66 -10.26 2.60 -8.72
CA CYS A 66 -10.81 3.94 -8.96
C CYS A 66 -11.92 3.96 -10.03
N LYS A 67 -11.88 3.03 -10.99
CA LYS A 67 -12.90 2.89 -12.03
C LYS A 67 -14.17 2.18 -11.55
N SER A 68 -14.11 1.48 -10.42
CA SER A 68 -15.24 0.70 -9.90
C SER A 68 -16.42 1.58 -9.48
N THR A 69 -17.64 1.06 -9.63
CA THR A 69 -18.86 1.73 -9.18
C THR A 69 -18.84 2.00 -7.67
N ARG A 70 -18.28 1.06 -6.88
CA ARG A 70 -18.16 1.22 -5.43
C ARG A 70 -17.31 2.43 -5.05
N HIS A 71 -16.17 2.62 -5.71
CA HIS A 71 -15.32 3.78 -5.45
C HIS A 71 -16.07 5.08 -5.74
N LYS A 72 -16.77 5.17 -6.89
CA LYS A 72 -17.58 6.35 -7.26
C LYS A 72 -18.64 6.68 -6.20
N GLN A 73 -19.41 5.68 -5.76
CA GLN A 73 -20.44 5.85 -4.71
C GLN A 73 -19.84 6.30 -3.37
N ASN A 74 -18.68 5.76 -3.00
CA ASN A 74 -18.01 6.16 -1.77
C ASN A 74 -17.47 7.58 -1.86
N THR A 75 -16.97 8.00 -3.02
CA THR A 75 -16.49 9.37 -3.25
C THR A 75 -17.60 10.38 -3.04
N GLU A 76 -18.79 10.15 -3.60
CA GLU A 76 -19.95 11.04 -3.41
C GLU A 76 -20.29 11.22 -1.92
N LYS A 77 -20.34 10.10 -1.18
CA LYS A 77 -20.63 10.11 0.27
C LYS A 77 -19.52 10.79 1.07
N PHE A 78 -18.26 10.51 0.74
CA PHE A 78 -17.10 11.09 1.40
C PHE A 78 -17.11 12.61 1.27
N MET A 79 -17.31 13.13 0.05
CA MET A 79 -17.37 14.57 -0.20
C MET A 79 -18.55 15.23 0.52
N ALA A 80 -19.70 14.57 0.61
CA ALA A 80 -20.83 15.08 1.38
C ALA A 80 -20.55 15.13 2.89
N LYS A 81 -19.84 14.14 3.43
CA LYS A 81 -19.47 14.08 4.85
C LYS A 81 -18.45 15.17 5.22
N GLN A 82 -17.40 15.33 4.40
CA GLN A 82 -16.35 16.33 4.64
C GLN A 82 -16.89 17.76 4.71
N ARG A 83 -17.95 18.09 3.94
CA ARG A 83 -18.60 19.42 4.02
C ARG A 83 -19.25 19.64 5.38
N LYS A 84 -20.02 18.67 5.85
CA LYS A 84 -20.70 18.73 7.16
C LYS A 84 -19.71 18.82 8.31
N GLU A 85 -18.63 18.03 8.26
CA GLU A 85 -17.59 18.05 9.31
C GLU A 85 -16.88 19.40 9.38
N LYS A 86 -16.64 20.07 8.24
CA LYS A 86 -16.06 21.42 8.22
C LYS A 86 -16.99 22.44 8.87
N GLU A 87 -18.27 22.43 8.53
CA GLU A 87 -19.26 23.35 9.10
C GLU A 87 -19.40 23.16 10.62
N GLN A 88 -19.43 21.91 11.09
CA GLN A 88 -19.50 21.61 12.53
C GLN A 88 -18.27 22.11 13.27
N ASN A 89 -17.06 21.87 12.75
CA ASN A 89 -15.83 22.31 13.39
C ASN A 89 -15.74 23.85 13.49
N GLU A 90 -16.17 24.57 12.44
CA GLU A 90 -16.22 26.04 12.46
C GLU A 90 -17.24 26.60 13.49
N THR A 91 -18.33 25.87 13.73
CA THR A 91 -19.37 26.28 14.69
C THR A 91 -18.92 26.03 16.14
N GLU A 92 -18.28 24.89 16.40
CA GLU A 92 -17.72 24.52 17.72
C GLU A 92 -16.55 25.43 18.12
N GLU A 93 -15.65 25.77 17.19
CA GLU A 93 -14.54 26.70 17.46
C GLU A 93 -15.07 28.10 17.82
N ARG A 94 -16.14 28.55 17.16
CA ARG A 94 -16.78 29.84 17.45
C ARG A 94 -17.55 29.83 18.77
N SER A 95 -18.10 28.69 19.18
CA SER A 95 -18.79 28.56 20.47
C SER A 95 -17.84 28.41 21.66
N SER A 96 -16.56 28.08 21.40
CA SER A 96 -15.54 27.86 22.43
C SER A 96 -14.65 29.09 22.70
N ARG A 97 -14.85 30.18 21.95
CA ARG A 97 -14.15 31.46 22.10
C ARG A 97 -15.06 32.50 22.73
#